data_AF-A0A938BC96-F1
#
_entry.id   AF-A0A938BC96-F1
#
_cell.length_a   1.000
_cell.length_b   1.000
_cell.length_c   1.000
_cell.angle_alpha   90.00
_cell.angle_beta   90.00
_cell.angle_gamma   90.00
#
_symmetry.space_group_name_H-M   'P 1'
#
loop_
_entity.id
_entity.type
_entity.pdbx_description
1 polymer ?
#
loop_
_entity_poly.entity_id
_entity_poly.type
_entity_poly.pdbx_seq_one_letter_code
_entity_poly.pdbx_strand_id
1 'polypeptide(L)'
;MSIVGWGVIGCSDIVKRRAGAAIVEQKNSRLIAFLSRNKERATAFAKEFGAESVYDGLQSFLQDERIDVVYVATEVERHAELTIAAVNAGKHVLVEKPMALNTEQCLSMIEAADKNEVKLSVAYYARFFEKAQVMKKVIEEGRLGRVVRANIRVMDYYNPSPSHPHFWRVTAKAGGNRLADIGSHRLDMLSYFLGRPVKVCGFFDRLSMNYEAADTETALAQFESGVHVTVLANANVPNPGGGTSIEIYGTQGALLTDPWSEEPVKVLGSDMEPIPVSRTHNAHFPMIDDFAKAIAEGKSPRFSGIDGMWATAVIHGVYESASTGKVISIPNVKRNLENITGL
;
A
#
# COMPACT_ATOMS: atom_id res chain seq x y z
N MET A 1 -17.90 22.65 0.06
CA MET A 1 -17.45 21.39 0.69
C MET A 1 -16.82 21.77 2.02
N SER A 2 -17.06 20.99 3.08
CA SER A 2 -16.35 21.15 4.35
C SER A 2 -14.85 20.91 4.13
N ILE A 3 -14.01 21.64 4.86
CA ILE A 3 -12.56 21.42 4.88
C ILE A 3 -12.29 20.25 5.84
N VAL A 4 -11.52 19.26 5.40
CA VAL A 4 -11.13 18.11 6.22
C VAL A 4 -9.85 18.43 6.98
N GLY A 5 -9.88 18.37 8.31
CA GLY A 5 -8.71 18.52 9.16
C GLY A 5 -7.89 17.25 9.28
N TRP A 6 -6.59 17.33 8.96
CA TRP A 6 -5.66 16.22 9.01
C TRP A 6 -4.70 16.33 10.19
N GLY A 7 -4.64 15.28 10.99
CA GLY A 7 -3.57 15.03 11.94
C GLY A 7 -2.65 13.94 11.41
N VAL A 8 -1.34 14.11 11.53
CA VAL A 8 -0.36 13.11 11.07
C VAL A 8 0.41 12.55 12.27
N ILE A 9 0.35 11.23 12.44
CA ILE A 9 1.13 10.51 13.44
C ILE A 9 2.39 9.94 12.76
N GLY A 10 3.55 10.42 13.21
CA GLY A 10 4.84 10.03 12.64
C GLY A 10 5.38 11.04 11.63
N CYS A 11 6.54 11.62 11.93
CA CYS A 11 7.22 12.59 11.07
C CYS A 11 8.24 11.90 10.15
N SER A 12 7.81 10.90 9.39
CA SER A 12 8.67 10.02 8.59
C SER A 12 9.13 10.64 7.27
N ASP A 13 10.05 9.98 6.56
CA ASP A 13 10.54 10.45 5.26
C ASP A 13 9.45 10.50 4.19
N ILE A 14 8.44 9.62 4.27
CA ILE A 14 7.33 9.63 3.32
C ILE A 14 6.44 10.86 3.50
N VAL A 15 6.22 11.27 4.75
CA VAL A 15 5.53 12.52 5.08
C VAL A 15 6.33 13.70 4.56
N LYS A 16 7.64 13.72 4.84
CA LYS A 16 8.52 14.82 4.40
C LYS A 16 8.55 14.98 2.88
N ARG A 17 8.67 13.88 2.15
CA ARG A 17 8.88 13.91 0.70
C ARG A 17 7.59 13.99 -0.10
N ARG A 18 6.47 13.51 0.44
CA ARG A 18 5.24 13.28 -0.31
C ARG A 18 3.99 13.73 0.44
N ALA A 19 3.60 13.00 1.48
CA ALA A 19 2.26 13.13 2.03
C ALA A 19 1.99 14.48 2.71
N GLY A 20 3.00 15.10 3.37
CA GLY A 20 2.84 16.43 3.97
C GLY A 20 2.45 17.49 2.93
N ALA A 21 3.24 17.60 1.86
CA ALA A 21 2.93 18.49 0.74
C ALA A 21 1.59 18.13 0.08
N ALA A 22 1.32 16.83 -0.12
CA ALA A 22 0.07 16.38 -0.73
C ALA A 22 -1.18 16.72 0.09
N ILE A 23 -1.09 16.86 1.42
CA ILE A 23 -2.19 17.35 2.27
C ILE A 23 -2.34 18.87 2.12
N VAL A 24 -1.22 19.60 2.19
CA VAL A 24 -1.21 21.08 2.14
C VAL A 24 -1.69 21.62 0.80
N GLU A 25 -1.38 20.93 -0.30
CA GLU A 25 -1.77 21.32 -1.66
C GLU A 25 -3.28 21.15 -1.94
N GLN A 26 -4.02 20.42 -1.10
CA GLN A 26 -5.45 20.20 -1.30
C GLN A 26 -6.28 21.40 -0.88
N LYS A 27 -7.22 21.80 -1.75
CA LYS A 27 -8.15 22.89 -1.44
C LYS A 27 -9.18 22.53 -0.37
N ASN A 28 -9.48 21.25 -0.20
CA ASN A 28 -10.46 20.72 0.75
C ASN A 28 -9.81 20.07 1.98
N SER A 29 -8.52 20.29 2.22
CA SER A 29 -7.83 19.78 3.42
C SER A 29 -7.11 20.89 4.17
N ARG A 30 -6.91 20.66 5.46
CA ARG A 30 -6.09 21.52 6.32
C ARG A 30 -5.24 20.65 7.21
N LEU A 31 -3.93 20.92 7.23
CA LEU A 31 -3.00 20.20 8.10
C LEU A 31 -3.06 20.80 9.51
N ILE A 32 -3.72 20.10 10.43
CA ILE A 32 -3.96 20.59 11.79
C ILE A 32 -2.73 20.33 12.65
N ALA A 33 -2.21 19.10 12.62
CA ALA A 33 -1.24 18.70 13.62
C ALA A 33 -0.25 17.61 13.18
N PHE A 34 0.94 17.65 13.78
CA PHE A 34 1.86 16.52 13.82
C PHE A 34 1.98 15.95 15.24
N LEU A 35 1.96 14.62 15.34
CA LEU A 35 2.31 13.87 16.54
C LEU A 35 3.65 13.16 16.34
N SER A 36 4.60 13.37 17.25
CA SER A 36 5.87 12.64 17.32
C SER A 36 6.35 12.51 18.76
N ARG A 37 6.94 11.36 19.10
CA ARG A 37 7.65 11.17 20.39
C ARG A 37 8.83 12.13 20.57
N ASN A 38 9.39 12.62 19.46
CA ASN A 38 10.39 13.67 19.45
C ASN A 38 9.70 14.99 19.08
N LYS A 39 9.54 15.87 20.06
CA LYS A 39 8.80 17.13 19.94
C LYS A 39 9.49 18.09 18.98
N GLU A 40 10.81 18.13 18.97
CA GLU A 40 11.61 18.96 18.08
C GLU A 40 11.36 18.58 16.61
N ARG A 41 11.27 17.27 16.33
CA ARG A 41 10.96 16.74 15.00
C ARG A 41 9.55 17.11 14.55
N ALA A 42 8.53 16.98 15.41
CA ALA A 42 7.18 17.41 15.06
C ALA A 42 7.11 18.93 14.87
N THR A 43 7.82 19.71 15.69
CA THR A 43 7.92 21.17 15.53
C THR A 43 8.55 21.54 14.19
N ALA A 44 9.62 20.85 13.77
CA ALA A 44 10.23 21.08 12.48
C ALA A 44 9.27 20.79 11.32
N PHE A 45 8.53 19.68 11.38
CA PHE A 45 7.52 19.32 10.37
C PHE A 45 6.35 20.31 10.36
N ALA A 46 5.85 20.72 11.52
CA ALA A 46 4.79 21.72 11.61
C ALA A 46 5.22 23.05 10.99
N LYS A 47 6.47 23.47 11.20
CA LYS A 47 7.03 24.66 10.54
C LYS A 47 7.18 24.47 9.04
N GLU A 48 7.66 23.31 8.59
CA GLU A 48 7.89 23.00 7.17
C GLU A 48 6.58 22.96 6.37
N PHE A 49 5.53 22.36 6.91
CA PHE A 49 4.25 22.16 6.22
C PHE A 49 3.14 23.13 6.67
N GLY A 50 3.42 24.04 7.59
CA GLY A 50 2.44 25.01 8.10
C GLY A 50 1.33 24.40 8.95
N ALA A 51 1.62 23.34 9.71
CA ALA A 51 0.64 22.76 10.65
C ALA A 51 0.40 23.68 11.85
N GLU A 52 -0.84 23.74 12.32
CA GLU A 52 -1.25 24.64 13.42
C GLU A 52 -0.78 24.21 14.80
N SER A 53 -0.51 22.92 14.98
CA SER A 53 -0.31 22.34 16.30
C SER A 53 0.70 21.20 16.27
N VAL A 54 1.34 20.99 17.43
CA VAL A 54 2.35 19.95 17.64
C VAL A 54 2.00 19.22 18.91
N TYR A 55 2.01 17.90 18.84
CA TYR A 55 1.72 17.03 19.97
C TYR A 55 2.88 16.06 20.19
N ASP A 56 3.15 15.76 21.47
CA ASP A 56 4.07 14.73 21.93
C ASP A 56 3.33 13.57 22.64
N GLY A 57 2.01 13.68 22.84
CA GLY A 57 1.14 12.67 23.45
C GLY A 57 -0.08 12.32 22.59
N LEU A 58 -0.37 11.02 22.49
CA LEU A 58 -1.46 10.51 21.64
C LEU A 58 -2.85 10.98 22.11
N GLN A 59 -3.09 10.98 23.42
CA GLN A 59 -4.41 11.32 23.97
C GLN A 59 -4.83 12.76 23.65
N SER A 60 -3.94 13.73 23.88
CA SER A 60 -4.21 15.14 23.58
C SER A 60 -4.35 15.40 22.09
N PHE A 61 -3.62 14.67 21.25
CA PHE A 61 -3.77 14.72 19.80
C PHE A 61 -5.15 14.19 19.37
N LEU A 62 -5.61 13.05 19.89
CA LEU A 62 -6.90 12.47 19.53
C LEU A 62 -8.11 13.26 20.06
N GLN A 63 -7.92 14.03 21.13
CA GLN A 63 -8.93 14.94 21.68
C GLN A 63 -9.12 16.24 20.88
N ASP A 64 -8.24 16.53 19.90
CA ASP A 64 -8.40 17.71 19.06
C ASP A 64 -9.59 17.52 18.09
N GLU A 65 -10.68 18.24 18.35
CA GLU A 65 -11.90 18.21 17.54
C GLU A 65 -11.70 18.76 16.13
N ARG A 66 -10.60 19.50 15.87
CA ARG A 66 -10.26 19.99 14.52
C ARG A 66 -9.73 18.88 13.62
N ILE A 67 -9.30 17.74 14.18
CA ILE A 67 -8.78 16.60 13.42
C ILE A 67 -9.95 15.69 13.03
N ASP A 68 -10.24 15.57 11.75
CA ASP A 68 -11.22 14.64 11.19
C ASP A 68 -10.55 13.32 10.78
N VAL A 69 -9.36 13.43 10.18
CA VAL A 69 -8.58 12.31 9.64
C VAL A 69 -7.24 12.22 10.34
N VAL A 70 -6.87 11.02 10.75
CA VAL A 70 -5.52 10.68 11.21
C VAL A 70 -4.78 9.92 10.10
N TYR A 71 -3.66 10.47 9.65
CA TYR A 71 -2.71 9.75 8.80
C TYR A 71 -1.61 9.11 9.65
N VAL A 72 -1.60 7.78 9.73
CA VAL A 72 -0.62 6.99 10.49
C VAL A 72 0.55 6.64 9.59
N ALA A 73 1.68 7.33 9.77
CA ALA A 73 2.89 7.19 8.96
C ALA A 73 4.11 6.80 9.83
N THR A 74 3.94 5.78 10.66
CA THR A 74 4.94 5.24 11.60
C THR A 74 5.56 3.95 11.09
N GLU A 75 6.32 3.26 11.93
CA GLU A 75 6.71 1.88 11.73
C GLU A 75 5.48 0.97 11.78
N VAL A 76 5.46 -0.09 10.97
CA VAL A 76 4.30 -0.99 10.78
C VAL A 76 3.86 -1.68 12.08
N GLU A 77 4.78 -1.95 13.01
CA GLU A 77 4.46 -2.52 14.33
C GLU A 77 3.46 -1.67 15.13
N ARG A 78 3.39 -0.37 14.85
CA ARG A 78 2.52 0.59 15.55
C ARG A 78 1.23 0.89 14.80
N HIS A 79 1.09 0.44 13.56
CA HIS A 79 -0.06 0.78 12.72
C HIS A 79 -1.38 0.36 13.34
N ALA A 80 -1.48 -0.88 13.82
CA ALA A 80 -2.70 -1.42 14.38
C ALA A 80 -3.13 -0.69 15.66
N GLU A 81 -2.21 -0.54 16.62
CA GLU A 81 -2.47 0.15 17.89
C GLU A 81 -2.92 1.61 17.64
N LEU A 82 -2.17 2.36 16.83
CA LEU A 82 -2.46 3.77 16.57
C LEU A 82 -3.75 3.97 15.77
N THR A 83 -4.01 3.08 14.81
CA THR A 83 -5.25 3.10 14.02
C THR A 83 -6.44 2.82 14.92
N ILE A 84 -6.39 1.76 15.74
CA ILE A 84 -7.47 1.38 16.65
C ILE A 84 -7.74 2.51 17.66
N ALA A 85 -6.69 3.14 18.19
CA ALA A 85 -6.85 4.31 19.07
C ALA A 85 -7.53 5.49 18.37
N ALA A 86 -7.14 5.79 17.12
CA ALA A 86 -7.73 6.88 16.35
C ALA A 86 -9.20 6.62 15.97
N VAL A 87 -9.54 5.42 15.51
CA VAL A 87 -10.93 5.07 15.16
C VAL A 87 -11.84 5.06 16.39
N ASN A 88 -11.36 4.58 17.55
CA ASN A 88 -12.11 4.63 18.81
C ASN A 88 -12.30 6.06 19.33
N ALA A 89 -11.47 7.02 18.89
CA ALA A 89 -11.67 8.44 19.14
C ALA A 89 -12.59 9.11 18.09
N GLY A 90 -13.26 8.32 17.24
CA GLY A 90 -14.16 8.80 16.20
C GLY A 90 -13.44 9.43 15.00
N LYS A 91 -12.13 9.19 14.82
CA LYS A 91 -11.36 9.74 13.70
C LYS A 91 -11.34 8.79 12.52
N HIS A 92 -11.48 9.32 11.31
CA HIS A 92 -11.16 8.56 10.09
C HIS A 92 -9.67 8.29 10.02
N VAL A 93 -9.24 7.18 9.41
CA VAL A 93 -7.83 6.80 9.37
C VAL A 93 -7.38 6.46 7.95
N LEU A 94 -6.27 7.08 7.55
CA LEU A 94 -5.43 6.63 6.45
C LEU A 94 -4.16 6.05 7.09
N VAL A 95 -3.80 4.80 6.83
CA VAL A 95 -2.61 4.16 7.42
C VAL A 95 -1.59 3.80 6.34
N GLU A 96 -0.30 3.94 6.64
CA GLU A 96 0.76 3.52 5.74
C GLU A 96 0.75 2.01 5.46
N LYS A 97 1.40 1.63 4.37
CA LYS A 97 1.56 0.22 3.98
C LYS A 97 2.89 -0.36 4.53
N PRO A 98 2.95 -1.67 4.80
CA PRO A 98 1.84 -2.63 4.93
C PRO A 98 0.87 -2.22 6.04
N MET A 99 -0.40 -2.62 5.92
CA MET A 99 -1.45 -2.15 6.82
C MET A 99 -1.17 -2.51 8.30
N ALA A 100 -0.70 -3.72 8.55
CA ALA A 100 -0.31 -4.21 9.87
C ALA A 100 0.69 -5.37 9.73
N LEU A 101 1.10 -5.96 10.86
CA LEU A 101 2.06 -7.08 10.91
C LEU A 101 1.45 -8.44 10.59
N ASN A 102 0.13 -8.55 10.48
CA ASN A 102 -0.56 -9.78 10.08
C ASN A 102 -2.04 -9.48 9.76
N THR A 103 -2.73 -10.50 9.27
CA THR A 103 -4.13 -10.41 8.89
C THR A 103 -5.05 -10.18 10.10
N GLU A 104 -4.74 -10.78 11.25
CA GLU A 104 -5.52 -10.64 12.48
C GLU A 104 -5.55 -9.19 12.97
N GLN A 105 -4.40 -8.51 12.95
CA GLN A 105 -4.33 -7.09 13.26
C GLN A 105 -5.09 -6.23 12.25
N CYS A 106 -5.02 -6.56 10.95
CA CYS A 106 -5.79 -5.85 9.94
C CYS A 106 -7.30 -6.00 10.19
N LEU A 107 -7.77 -7.20 10.56
CA LEU A 107 -9.17 -7.46 10.90
C LEU A 107 -9.59 -6.63 12.12
N SER A 108 -8.80 -6.63 13.19
CA SER A 108 -9.08 -5.80 14.38
C SER A 108 -9.20 -4.30 14.05
N MET A 109 -8.38 -3.79 13.12
CA MET A 109 -8.47 -2.40 12.66
C MET A 109 -9.77 -2.14 11.87
N ILE A 110 -10.16 -3.07 10.99
CA ILE A 110 -11.40 -2.98 10.20
C ILE A 110 -12.62 -3.04 11.10
N GLU A 111 -12.69 -4.03 12.00
CA GLU A 111 -13.79 -4.18 12.96
C GLU A 111 -13.96 -2.95 13.85
N ALA A 112 -12.85 -2.37 14.31
CA ALA A 112 -12.89 -1.14 15.10
C ALA A 112 -13.37 0.06 14.27
N ALA A 113 -12.97 0.17 13.00
CA ALA A 113 -13.45 1.22 12.10
C ALA A 113 -14.96 1.08 11.83
N ASP A 114 -15.43 -0.13 11.52
CA ASP A 114 -16.82 -0.44 11.23
C ASP A 114 -17.71 -0.16 12.46
N LYS A 115 -17.28 -0.60 13.65
CA LYS A 115 -18.00 -0.37 14.92
C LYS A 115 -18.18 1.11 15.25
N ASN A 116 -17.21 1.95 14.90
CA ASN A 116 -17.26 3.40 15.16
C ASN A 116 -17.80 4.19 13.95
N GLU A 117 -18.26 3.50 12.90
CA GLU A 117 -18.78 4.09 11.66
C GLU A 117 -17.81 5.06 10.94
N VAL A 118 -16.50 4.89 11.19
CA VAL A 118 -15.44 5.69 10.56
C VAL A 118 -14.87 4.98 9.34
N LYS A 119 -14.11 5.73 8.54
CA LYS A 119 -13.49 5.21 7.31
C LYS A 119 -12.04 4.88 7.59
N LEU A 120 -11.62 3.68 7.17
CA LEU A 120 -10.25 3.22 7.21
C LEU A 120 -9.78 2.92 5.79
N SER A 121 -8.62 3.45 5.41
CA SER A 121 -7.95 3.16 4.14
C SER A 121 -6.45 2.99 4.33
N VAL A 122 -5.80 2.36 3.37
CA VAL A 122 -4.36 2.10 3.38
C VAL A 122 -3.69 2.86 2.25
N ALA A 123 -2.48 3.36 2.49
CA ALA A 123 -1.74 4.26 1.61
C ALA A 123 -1.18 3.61 0.33
N TYR A 124 -1.98 2.79 -0.36
CA TYR A 124 -1.67 2.22 -1.67
C TYR A 124 -1.89 3.23 -2.81
N TYR A 125 -1.12 4.33 -2.77
CA TYR A 125 -1.22 5.43 -3.73
C TYR A 125 -1.03 5.01 -5.19
N ALA A 126 -0.33 3.89 -5.45
CA ALA A 126 -0.06 3.39 -6.79
C ALA A 126 -1.33 3.06 -7.59
N ARG A 127 -2.43 2.71 -6.91
CA ARG A 127 -3.73 2.52 -7.58
C ARG A 127 -4.24 3.79 -8.25
N PHE A 128 -3.84 4.97 -7.77
CA PHE A 128 -4.25 6.24 -8.32
C PHE A 128 -3.39 6.73 -9.49
N PHE A 129 -2.32 6.01 -9.84
CA PHE A 129 -1.56 6.33 -11.04
C PHE A 129 -2.44 6.22 -12.27
N GLU A 130 -2.34 7.19 -13.17
CA GLU A 130 -3.02 7.13 -14.47
C GLU A 130 -2.68 5.81 -15.18
N LYS A 131 -1.42 5.39 -15.09
CA LYS A 131 -0.96 4.11 -15.62
C LYS A 131 -1.74 2.91 -15.05
N ALA A 132 -1.99 2.88 -13.73
CA ALA A 132 -2.80 1.83 -13.12
C ALA A 132 -4.26 1.85 -13.62
N GLN A 133 -4.83 3.04 -13.80
CA GLN A 133 -6.18 3.21 -14.32
C GLN A 133 -6.30 2.77 -15.79
N VAL A 134 -5.32 3.12 -16.62
CA VAL A 134 -5.23 2.65 -18.01
C VAL A 134 -5.09 1.13 -18.07
N MET A 135 -4.21 0.54 -17.25
CA MET A 135 -4.06 -0.91 -17.17
C MET A 135 -5.39 -1.60 -16.84
N LYS A 136 -6.10 -1.11 -15.82
CA LYS A 136 -7.41 -1.65 -15.44
C LYS A 136 -8.43 -1.52 -16.57
N LYS A 137 -8.51 -0.35 -17.21
CA LYS A 137 -9.40 -0.12 -18.34
C LYS A 137 -9.15 -1.09 -19.50
N VAL A 138 -7.89 -1.31 -19.89
CA VAL A 138 -7.53 -2.27 -20.94
C VAL A 138 -8.00 -3.69 -20.60
N ILE A 139 -7.89 -4.10 -19.34
CA ILE A 139 -8.32 -5.41 -18.87
C ILE A 139 -9.86 -5.52 -18.86
N GLU A 140 -10.55 -4.50 -18.35
CA GLU A 140 -12.01 -4.47 -18.24
C GLU A 140 -12.71 -4.37 -19.59
N GLU A 141 -12.11 -3.69 -20.56
CA GLU A 141 -12.58 -3.64 -21.95
C GLU A 141 -12.37 -4.98 -22.70
N GLY A 142 -11.74 -5.98 -22.06
CA GLY A 142 -11.51 -7.29 -22.66
C GLY A 142 -10.47 -7.29 -23.78
N ARG A 143 -9.66 -6.24 -23.90
CA ARG A 143 -8.68 -6.09 -25.00
C ARG A 143 -7.57 -7.15 -25.00
N LEU A 144 -7.39 -7.85 -23.88
CA LEU A 144 -6.44 -8.97 -23.76
C LEU A 144 -7.12 -10.34 -23.99
N GLY A 145 -8.43 -10.37 -24.24
CA GLY A 145 -9.24 -11.58 -24.14
C GLY A 145 -9.35 -12.07 -22.69
N ARG A 146 -9.39 -13.39 -22.48
CA ARG A 146 -9.37 -13.96 -21.13
C ARG A 146 -7.95 -13.86 -20.58
N VAL A 147 -7.77 -13.15 -19.45
CA VAL A 147 -6.49 -13.15 -18.73
C VAL A 147 -6.18 -14.57 -18.24
N VAL A 148 -4.94 -15.03 -18.47
CA VAL A 148 -4.47 -16.38 -18.12
C VAL A 148 -3.28 -16.35 -17.17
N ARG A 149 -2.47 -15.28 -17.20
CA ARG A 149 -1.27 -15.16 -16.38
C ARG A 149 -0.91 -13.71 -16.09
N ALA A 150 -0.28 -13.46 -14.94
CA ALA A 150 0.46 -12.22 -14.71
C ALA A 150 1.83 -12.48 -14.09
N ASN A 151 2.78 -11.57 -14.30
CA ASN A 151 4.08 -11.59 -13.67
C ASN A 151 4.37 -10.23 -13.04
N ILE A 152 4.94 -10.25 -11.83
CA ILE A 152 5.59 -9.09 -11.21
C ILE A 152 7.08 -9.37 -11.16
N ARG A 153 7.85 -8.36 -11.55
CA ARG A 153 9.28 -8.30 -11.35
C ARG A 153 9.60 -7.08 -10.52
N VAL A 154 10.35 -7.26 -9.44
CA VAL A 154 10.97 -6.20 -8.65
C VAL A 154 12.39 -6.66 -8.40
N MET A 155 13.30 -6.29 -9.30
CA MET A 155 14.69 -6.69 -9.25
C MET A 155 15.56 -5.45 -9.16
N ASP A 156 16.28 -5.31 -8.06
CA ASP A 156 17.24 -4.26 -7.88
C ASP A 156 18.42 -4.70 -7.01
N TYR A 157 19.37 -3.78 -6.83
CA TYR A 157 20.55 -4.00 -6.00
C TYR A 157 20.52 -3.05 -4.81
N TYR A 158 20.16 -3.59 -3.64
CA TYR A 158 20.04 -2.87 -2.40
C TYR A 158 20.93 -3.51 -1.33
N ASN A 159 22.14 -2.95 -1.17
CA ASN A 159 23.15 -3.41 -0.23
C ASN A 159 23.65 -2.23 0.65
N PRO A 160 22.82 -1.72 1.57
CA PRO A 160 23.22 -0.63 2.45
C PRO A 160 24.26 -1.07 3.49
N SER A 161 25.20 -0.20 3.84
CA SER A 161 26.06 -0.41 5.02
C SER A 161 25.24 -0.34 6.31
N PRO A 162 25.68 -0.96 7.42
CA PRO A 162 25.00 -0.87 8.73
C PRO A 162 24.79 0.57 9.23
N SER A 163 25.65 1.50 8.84
CA SER A 163 25.55 2.93 9.17
C SER A 163 24.57 3.72 8.29
N HIS A 164 24.06 3.12 7.21
CA HIS A 164 23.19 3.79 6.27
C HIS A 164 21.83 4.12 6.92
N PRO A 165 21.26 5.33 6.74
CA PRO A 165 20.01 5.73 7.38
C PRO A 165 18.80 4.83 7.05
N HIS A 166 18.84 4.12 5.92
CA HIS A 166 17.80 3.19 5.50
C HIS A 166 18.12 1.71 5.78
N PHE A 167 19.20 1.39 6.49
CA PHE A 167 19.57 0.00 6.83
C PHE A 167 18.45 -0.76 7.56
N TRP A 168 17.61 -0.06 8.32
CA TRP A 168 16.46 -0.66 9.01
C TRP A 168 15.52 -1.45 8.08
N ARG A 169 15.48 -1.12 6.78
CA ARG A 169 14.66 -1.81 5.75
C ARG A 169 15.07 -3.26 5.49
N VAL A 170 16.27 -3.67 5.91
CA VAL A 170 16.79 -5.04 5.74
C VAL A 170 16.95 -5.77 7.08
N THR A 171 16.27 -5.28 8.11
CA THR A 171 16.21 -5.85 9.46
C THR A 171 14.77 -6.20 9.82
N ALA A 172 14.53 -6.96 10.89
CA ALA A 172 13.19 -7.27 11.41
C ALA A 172 12.28 -6.03 11.56
N LYS A 173 12.84 -4.85 11.82
CA LYS A 173 12.10 -3.57 11.95
C LYS A 173 11.32 -3.16 10.70
N ALA A 174 11.69 -3.68 9.53
CA ALA A 174 10.98 -3.42 8.28
C ALA A 174 9.58 -4.04 8.25
N GLY A 175 9.31 -5.04 9.11
CA GLY A 175 8.07 -5.81 9.11
C GLY A 175 7.89 -6.71 7.89
N GLY A 176 8.97 -6.95 7.14
CA GLY A 176 9.01 -7.86 6.01
C GLY A 176 10.22 -7.62 5.12
N ASN A 177 10.38 -8.47 4.10
CA ASN A 177 11.47 -8.42 3.14
C ASN A 177 11.10 -7.51 1.93
N ARG A 178 11.79 -7.67 0.81
CA ARG A 178 11.60 -6.87 -0.42
C ARG A 178 10.18 -6.97 -0.96
N LEU A 179 9.55 -8.14 -0.84
CA LEU A 179 8.14 -8.31 -1.22
C LEU A 179 7.21 -7.40 -0.40
N ALA A 180 7.45 -7.23 0.90
CA ALA A 180 6.63 -6.36 1.75
C ALA A 180 6.94 -4.87 1.51
N ASP A 181 8.22 -4.49 1.41
CA ASP A 181 8.61 -3.09 1.24
C ASP A 181 8.14 -2.53 -0.12
N ILE A 182 8.48 -3.20 -1.22
CA ILE A 182 8.23 -2.69 -2.58
C ILE A 182 7.20 -3.52 -3.34
N GLY A 183 7.23 -4.83 -3.17
CA GLY A 183 6.30 -5.74 -3.84
C GLY A 183 4.84 -5.52 -3.45
N SER A 184 4.58 -5.03 -2.23
CA SER A 184 3.23 -4.83 -1.69
C SER A 184 2.35 -3.94 -2.57
N HIS A 185 2.87 -2.83 -3.11
CA HIS A 185 2.10 -2.03 -4.07
C HIS A 185 1.77 -2.77 -5.37
N ARG A 186 2.63 -3.69 -5.84
CA ARG A 186 2.36 -4.47 -7.06
C ARG A 186 1.35 -5.59 -6.79
N LEU A 187 1.45 -6.27 -5.65
CA LEU A 187 0.46 -7.26 -5.20
C LEU A 187 -0.92 -6.63 -5.04
N ASP A 188 -0.96 -5.44 -4.45
CA ASP A 188 -2.14 -4.61 -4.32
C ASP A 188 -2.74 -4.25 -5.70
N MET A 189 -1.91 -3.77 -6.64
CA MET A 189 -2.36 -3.49 -8.02
C MET A 189 -2.90 -4.73 -8.74
N LEU A 190 -2.26 -5.90 -8.59
CA LEU A 190 -2.80 -7.13 -9.17
C LEU A 190 -4.16 -7.50 -8.58
N SER A 191 -4.35 -7.26 -7.28
CA SER A 191 -5.65 -7.48 -6.65
C SER A 191 -6.71 -6.53 -7.23
N TYR A 192 -6.33 -5.27 -7.48
CA TYR A 192 -7.17 -4.26 -8.13
C TYR A 192 -7.56 -4.63 -9.58
N PHE A 193 -6.69 -5.34 -10.30
CA PHE A 193 -6.91 -5.75 -11.70
C PHE A 193 -7.60 -7.09 -11.86
N LEU A 194 -7.19 -8.09 -11.07
CA LEU A 194 -7.50 -9.51 -11.30
C LEU A 194 -8.43 -10.10 -10.23
N GLY A 195 -8.79 -9.33 -9.21
CA GLY A 195 -9.58 -9.81 -8.08
C GLY A 195 -8.72 -10.47 -7.01
N ARG A 196 -9.21 -11.52 -6.37
CA ARG A 196 -8.60 -12.04 -5.13
C ARG A 196 -7.75 -13.29 -5.36
N PRO A 197 -6.52 -13.35 -4.81
CA PRO A 197 -5.78 -14.58 -4.67
C PRO A 197 -6.45 -15.51 -3.64
N VAL A 198 -6.49 -16.80 -3.95
CA VAL A 198 -7.07 -17.85 -3.10
C VAL A 198 -6.01 -18.81 -2.55
N LYS A 199 -4.85 -18.93 -3.23
CA LYS A 199 -3.72 -19.75 -2.78
C LYS A 199 -2.41 -19.08 -3.12
N VAL A 200 -1.42 -19.25 -2.26
CA VAL A 200 -0.06 -18.74 -2.47
C VAL A 200 0.99 -19.76 -2.06
N CYS A 201 2.16 -19.67 -2.67
CA CYS A 201 3.37 -20.30 -2.16
C CYS A 201 4.63 -19.51 -2.52
N GLY A 202 5.77 -19.78 -1.87
CA GLY A 202 7.03 -19.10 -2.21
C GLY A 202 8.29 -19.71 -1.62
N PHE A 203 9.43 -19.19 -2.08
CA PHE A 203 10.79 -19.52 -1.66
C PHE A 203 11.58 -18.25 -1.38
N PHE A 204 12.25 -18.23 -0.23
CA PHE A 204 12.78 -17.02 0.40
C PHE A 204 14.16 -17.33 0.92
N ASP A 205 15.17 -16.78 0.27
CA ASP A 205 16.55 -17.09 0.59
C ASP A 205 17.38 -15.81 0.66
N ARG A 206 18.45 -15.89 1.43
CA ARG A 206 19.53 -14.91 1.44
C ARG A 206 20.74 -15.54 0.76
N LEU A 207 20.93 -15.23 -0.51
CA LEU A 207 21.92 -15.89 -1.37
C LEU A 207 23.26 -15.15 -1.42
N SER A 208 23.29 -13.84 -1.15
CA SER A 208 24.48 -13.01 -1.41
C SER A 208 24.67 -11.84 -0.45
N MET A 209 23.62 -11.36 0.20
CA MET A 209 23.65 -10.17 1.05
C MET A 209 23.97 -10.51 2.50
N ASN A 210 24.61 -9.57 3.20
CA ASN A 210 25.01 -9.72 4.60
C ASN A 210 24.13 -8.89 5.55
N TYR A 211 22.82 -9.07 5.43
CA TYR A 211 21.81 -8.50 6.33
C TYR A 211 20.74 -9.55 6.67
N GLU A 212 19.77 -9.23 7.53
CA GLU A 212 18.80 -10.19 8.05
C GLU A 212 17.77 -10.63 7.00
N ALA A 213 17.23 -9.68 6.24
CA ALA A 213 16.17 -9.92 5.26
C ALA A 213 16.59 -10.89 4.14
N ALA A 214 15.62 -11.61 3.57
CA ALA A 214 15.81 -12.36 2.34
C ALA A 214 16.17 -11.40 1.19
N ASP A 215 17.13 -11.78 0.34
CA ASP A 215 17.55 -10.99 -0.81
C ASP A 215 17.02 -11.53 -2.14
N THR A 216 16.44 -12.74 -2.11
CA THR A 216 15.89 -13.48 -3.23
C THR A 216 14.55 -14.08 -2.82
N GLU A 217 13.45 -13.49 -3.29
CA GLU A 217 12.09 -13.93 -2.98
C GLU A 217 11.36 -14.28 -4.27
N THR A 218 10.83 -15.50 -4.33
CA THR A 218 9.97 -15.96 -5.43
C THR A 218 8.63 -16.40 -4.85
N ALA A 219 7.53 -15.92 -5.42
CA ALA A 219 6.20 -16.33 -5.01
C ALA A 219 5.32 -16.69 -6.21
N LEU A 220 4.38 -17.59 -5.97
CA LEU A 220 3.29 -17.94 -6.87
C LEU A 220 1.96 -17.67 -6.17
N ALA A 221 0.98 -17.18 -6.92
CA ALA A 221 -0.39 -17.02 -6.44
C ALA A 221 -1.39 -17.55 -7.48
N GLN A 222 -2.45 -18.19 -7.01
CA GLN A 222 -3.61 -18.56 -7.80
C GLN A 222 -4.79 -17.68 -7.38
N PHE A 223 -5.46 -17.08 -8.36
CA PHE A 223 -6.64 -16.23 -8.17
C PHE A 223 -7.93 -17.03 -8.28
N GLU A 224 -9.02 -16.49 -7.71
CA GLU A 224 -10.36 -17.09 -7.79
C GLU A 224 -10.81 -17.35 -9.24
N SER A 225 -10.40 -16.46 -10.16
CA SER A 225 -10.61 -16.59 -11.61
C SER A 225 -9.83 -17.74 -12.28
N GLY A 226 -8.93 -18.39 -11.54
CA GLY A 226 -8.00 -19.40 -12.04
C GLY A 226 -6.69 -18.84 -12.59
N VAL A 227 -6.53 -17.51 -12.68
CA VAL A 227 -5.29 -16.87 -13.14
C VAL A 227 -4.13 -17.20 -12.20
N HIS A 228 -2.96 -17.51 -12.78
CA HIS A 228 -1.72 -17.71 -12.04
C HIS A 228 -0.82 -16.48 -12.12
N VAL A 229 -0.19 -16.16 -11.01
CA VAL A 229 0.73 -15.04 -10.89
C VAL A 229 2.07 -15.52 -10.41
N THR A 230 3.14 -15.04 -11.03
CA THR A 230 4.52 -15.19 -10.53
C THR A 230 5.03 -13.84 -10.05
N VAL A 231 5.68 -13.82 -8.90
CA VAL A 231 6.31 -12.63 -8.32
C VAL A 231 7.76 -12.93 -8.05
N LEU A 232 8.63 -12.09 -8.60
CA LEU A 232 10.06 -12.08 -8.31
C LEU A 232 10.38 -10.77 -7.58
N ALA A 233 10.87 -10.87 -6.35
CA ALA A 233 11.33 -9.75 -5.56
C ALA A 233 12.77 -10.01 -5.09
N ASN A 234 13.71 -9.29 -5.69
CA ASN A 234 15.14 -9.46 -5.47
C ASN A 234 15.79 -8.13 -5.13
N ALA A 235 16.62 -8.15 -4.09
CA ALA A 235 17.45 -7.03 -3.65
C ALA A 235 18.94 -7.23 -3.99
N ASN A 236 19.29 -8.34 -4.64
CA ASN A 236 20.66 -8.74 -4.93
C ASN A 236 21.05 -8.74 -6.40
N VAL A 237 20.21 -8.26 -7.31
CA VAL A 237 20.48 -8.34 -8.75
C VAL A 237 20.88 -6.96 -9.27
N PRO A 238 22.15 -6.76 -9.69
CA PRO A 238 22.54 -5.57 -10.44
C PRO A 238 21.74 -5.52 -11.73
N ASN A 239 20.96 -4.47 -11.92
CA ASN A 239 20.07 -4.39 -13.08
C ASN A 239 20.26 -3.09 -13.89
N PRO A 240 21.21 -3.07 -14.83
CA PRO A 240 21.44 -1.91 -15.68
C PRO A 240 20.36 -1.70 -16.76
N GLY A 241 19.45 -2.66 -16.98
CA GLY A 241 18.44 -2.63 -18.06
C GLY A 241 17.00 -2.36 -17.61
N GLY A 242 16.78 -2.11 -16.32
CA GLY A 242 15.44 -1.98 -15.72
C GLY A 242 14.94 -3.29 -15.11
N GLY A 243 14.36 -3.19 -13.91
CA GLY A 243 14.08 -4.38 -13.08
C GLY A 243 12.73 -4.44 -12.44
N THR A 244 11.90 -3.42 -12.65
CA THR A 244 10.51 -3.45 -12.22
C THR A 244 9.60 -3.63 -13.43
N SER A 245 8.67 -4.59 -13.38
CA SER A 245 7.60 -4.70 -14.36
C SER A 245 6.36 -5.36 -13.77
N ILE A 246 5.20 -5.02 -14.33
CA ILE A 246 3.97 -5.80 -14.28
C ILE A 246 3.65 -6.21 -15.71
N GLU A 247 3.42 -7.51 -15.89
CA GLU A 247 3.07 -8.12 -17.16
C GLU A 247 1.77 -8.90 -16.98
N ILE A 248 0.81 -8.71 -17.87
CA ILE A 248 -0.50 -9.39 -17.82
C ILE A 248 -0.76 -9.97 -19.20
N TYR A 249 -0.97 -11.28 -19.26
CA TYR A 249 -1.14 -12.03 -20.50
C TYR A 249 -2.55 -12.59 -20.55
N GLY A 250 -3.22 -12.37 -21.68
CA GLY A 250 -4.50 -12.97 -21.99
C GLY A 250 -4.47 -13.71 -23.32
N THR A 251 -5.60 -14.32 -23.68
CA THR A 251 -5.73 -15.17 -24.87
C THR A 251 -5.62 -14.41 -26.20
N GLN A 252 -5.75 -13.08 -26.19
CA GLN A 252 -5.75 -12.24 -27.40
C GLN A 252 -4.69 -11.14 -27.37
N GLY A 253 -3.95 -11.01 -26.26
CA GLY A 253 -2.94 -9.98 -26.12
C GLY A 253 -2.24 -9.98 -24.78
N ALA A 254 -1.31 -9.04 -24.61
CA ALA A 254 -0.59 -8.85 -23.37
C ALA A 254 -0.42 -7.36 -23.05
N LEU A 255 -0.27 -7.05 -21.77
CA LEU A 255 0.05 -5.72 -21.27
C LEU A 255 1.37 -5.79 -20.52
N LEU A 256 2.32 -4.89 -20.80
CA LEU A 256 3.63 -4.86 -20.17
C LEU A 256 4.02 -3.43 -19.83
N THR A 257 4.29 -3.15 -18.56
CA THR A 257 4.78 -1.83 -18.14
C THR A 257 5.44 -1.88 -16.77
N ASP A 258 6.30 -0.91 -16.47
CA ASP A 258 6.60 -0.57 -15.08
C ASP A 258 5.62 0.52 -14.64
N PRO A 259 4.74 0.28 -13.64
CA PRO A 259 3.81 1.29 -13.16
C PRO A 259 4.49 2.58 -12.68
N TRP A 260 5.77 2.50 -12.29
CA TRP A 260 6.55 3.65 -11.86
C TRP A 260 7.33 4.31 -12.97
N SER A 261 7.50 3.75 -14.17
CA SER A 261 8.25 4.43 -15.25
C SER A 261 7.42 5.50 -15.98
N GLU A 262 8.05 6.29 -16.84
CA GLU A 262 7.35 7.21 -17.78
C GLU A 262 6.98 6.54 -19.10
N GLU A 263 7.48 5.32 -19.33
CA GLU A 263 7.18 4.55 -20.53
C GLU A 263 5.68 4.32 -20.67
N PRO A 264 5.14 4.31 -21.88
CA PRO A 264 3.73 4.05 -22.10
C PRO A 264 3.32 2.65 -21.62
N VAL A 265 2.02 2.44 -21.46
CA VAL A 265 1.48 1.08 -21.29
C VAL A 265 1.58 0.39 -22.65
N LYS A 266 2.48 -0.60 -22.76
CA LYS A 266 2.61 -1.40 -23.97
C LYS A 266 1.52 -2.45 -23.95
N VAL A 267 0.68 -2.45 -24.99
CA VAL A 267 -0.32 -3.50 -25.19
C VAL A 267 -0.01 -4.22 -26.49
N LEU A 268 0.22 -5.51 -26.41
CA LEU A 268 0.56 -6.39 -27.53
C LEU A 268 -0.72 -7.10 -27.97
N GLY A 269 -1.05 -7.02 -29.26
CA GLY A 269 -2.24 -7.59 -29.90
C GLY A 269 -2.37 -7.04 -31.33
N SER A 270 -3.22 -7.61 -32.17
CA SER A 270 -3.51 -7.02 -33.48
C SER A 270 -4.17 -5.64 -33.29
N ASP A 271 -3.62 -4.61 -33.93
CA ASP A 271 -4.13 -3.23 -33.95
C ASP A 271 -4.04 -2.42 -32.64
N MET A 272 -3.01 -2.67 -31.82
CA MET A 272 -2.86 -2.04 -30.50
C MET A 272 -1.63 -1.12 -30.42
N GLU A 273 -1.87 0.17 -30.21
CA GLU A 273 -0.81 1.18 -29.99
C GLU A 273 -0.48 1.37 -28.51
N PRO A 274 0.78 1.73 -28.16
CA PRO A 274 1.15 2.11 -26.80
C PRO A 274 0.30 3.28 -26.29
N ILE A 275 -0.21 3.18 -25.06
CA ILE A 275 -1.05 4.21 -24.47
C ILE A 275 -0.17 5.15 -23.65
N PRO A 276 -0.03 6.44 -24.03
CA PRO A 276 0.72 7.41 -23.25
C PRO A 276 0.00 7.68 -21.92
N VAL A 277 0.77 7.98 -20.89
CA VAL A 277 0.26 8.26 -19.54
C VAL A 277 1.03 9.42 -18.93
N SER A 278 0.36 10.25 -18.16
CA SER A 278 1.00 11.31 -17.39
C SER A 278 1.40 10.82 -16.00
N ARG A 279 2.41 11.49 -15.43
CA ARG A 279 2.74 11.34 -14.01
C ARG A 279 2.10 12.46 -13.22
N THR A 280 1.45 12.11 -12.12
CA THR A 280 1.09 13.09 -11.11
C THR A 280 2.35 13.63 -10.44
N HIS A 281 2.46 14.95 -10.28
CA HIS A 281 3.61 15.60 -9.65
C HIS A 281 3.93 15.00 -8.26
N ASN A 282 2.89 14.86 -7.43
CA ASN A 282 2.97 14.18 -6.16
C ASN A 282 2.12 12.91 -6.19
N ALA A 283 2.77 11.75 -6.11
CA ALA A 283 2.13 10.43 -6.15
C ALA A 283 1.04 10.23 -5.09
N HIS A 284 1.11 10.92 -3.95
CA HIS A 284 0.13 10.77 -2.85
C HIS A 284 -1.07 11.72 -3.00
N PHE A 285 -0.95 12.76 -3.83
CA PHE A 285 -1.99 13.78 -3.98
C PHE A 285 -3.36 13.18 -4.34
N PRO A 286 -3.51 12.31 -5.35
CA PRO A 286 -4.83 11.82 -5.73
C PRO A 286 -5.48 10.94 -4.66
N MET A 287 -4.67 10.21 -3.89
CA MET A 287 -5.15 9.36 -2.80
C MET A 287 -5.66 10.20 -1.63
N ILE A 288 -4.92 11.23 -1.24
CA ILE A 288 -5.34 12.16 -0.19
C ILE A 288 -6.59 12.93 -0.61
N ASP A 289 -6.66 13.38 -1.86
CA ASP A 289 -7.85 14.03 -2.44
C ASP A 289 -9.08 13.11 -2.41
N ASP A 290 -8.94 11.86 -2.86
CA ASP A 290 -10.01 10.85 -2.81
C ASP A 290 -10.52 10.62 -1.39
N PHE A 291 -9.60 10.44 -0.45
CA PHE A 291 -9.96 10.20 0.95
C PHE A 291 -10.65 11.43 1.56
N ALA A 292 -10.10 12.63 1.38
CA ALA A 292 -10.70 13.88 1.86
C ALA A 292 -12.10 14.11 1.26
N LYS A 293 -12.29 13.87 -0.04
CA LYS A 293 -13.61 13.96 -0.68
C LYS A 293 -14.60 12.94 -0.13
N ALA A 294 -14.17 11.70 0.05
CA ALA A 294 -15.01 10.66 0.63
C ALA A 294 -15.50 11.05 2.03
N ILE A 295 -14.62 11.59 2.88
CA ILE A 295 -14.99 12.07 4.22
C ILE A 295 -15.97 13.25 4.12
N ALA A 296 -15.64 14.27 3.33
CA ALA A 296 -16.47 15.47 3.19
C ALA A 296 -17.88 15.17 2.62
N GLU A 297 -18.01 14.12 1.81
CA GLU A 297 -19.26 13.70 1.19
C GLU A 297 -20.00 12.58 1.95
N GLY A 298 -19.43 12.07 3.06
CA GLY A 298 -19.99 10.94 3.79
C GLY A 298 -20.02 9.63 2.98
N LYS A 299 -19.13 9.49 1.99
CA LYS A 299 -19.03 8.32 1.10
C LYS A 299 -17.87 7.42 1.51
N SER A 300 -17.82 6.24 0.91
CA SER A 300 -16.65 5.37 1.00
C SER A 300 -15.53 5.89 0.09
N PRO A 301 -14.26 5.88 0.54
CA PRO A 301 -13.13 6.09 -0.35
C PRO A 301 -13.08 4.99 -1.41
N ARG A 302 -12.37 5.22 -2.51
CA ARG A 302 -12.22 4.21 -3.57
C ARG A 302 -11.59 2.92 -3.07
N PHE A 303 -10.74 3.02 -2.06
CA PHE A 303 -10.03 1.88 -1.47
C PHE A 303 -10.15 1.92 0.05
N SER A 304 -10.38 0.75 0.64
CA SER A 304 -10.71 0.58 2.05
C SER A 304 -9.63 -0.21 2.80
N GLY A 305 -9.78 -0.35 4.12
CA GLY A 305 -8.95 -1.25 4.93
C GLY A 305 -8.98 -2.70 4.43
N ILE A 306 -10.11 -3.15 3.85
CA ILE A 306 -10.24 -4.49 3.27
C ILE A 306 -9.22 -4.69 2.15
N ASP A 307 -9.02 -3.69 1.29
CA ASP A 307 -8.05 -3.74 0.20
C ASP A 307 -6.62 -3.95 0.73
N GLY A 308 -6.25 -3.20 1.77
CA GLY A 308 -4.91 -3.31 2.33
C GLY A 308 -4.68 -4.58 3.14
N MET A 309 -5.71 -5.09 3.81
CA MET A 309 -5.66 -6.39 4.48
C MET A 309 -5.38 -7.52 3.49
N TRP A 310 -5.93 -7.48 2.27
CA TRP A 310 -5.64 -8.50 1.25
C TRP A 310 -4.17 -8.51 0.84
N ALA A 311 -3.57 -7.33 0.64
CA ALA A 311 -2.15 -7.25 0.35
C ALA A 311 -1.31 -7.83 1.49
N THR A 312 -1.67 -7.53 2.75
CA THR A 312 -1.04 -8.14 3.94
C THR A 312 -1.21 -9.66 3.94
N ALA A 313 -2.43 -10.18 3.73
CA ALA A 313 -2.71 -11.62 3.77
C ALA A 313 -1.92 -12.40 2.73
N VAL A 314 -1.73 -11.84 1.53
CA VAL A 314 -0.89 -12.44 0.48
C VAL A 314 0.57 -12.49 0.89
N ILE A 315 1.11 -11.37 1.36
CA ILE A 315 2.52 -11.27 1.79
C ILE A 315 2.78 -12.29 2.91
N HIS A 316 1.92 -12.30 3.93
CA HIS A 316 2.06 -13.21 5.06
C HIS A 316 1.85 -14.67 4.68
N GLY A 317 0.86 -14.99 3.84
CA GLY A 317 0.66 -16.36 3.37
C GLY A 317 1.85 -16.88 2.55
N VAL A 318 2.52 -16.00 1.78
CA VAL A 318 3.75 -16.37 1.07
C VAL A 318 4.90 -16.61 2.06
N TYR A 319 5.02 -15.81 3.13
CA TYR A 319 6.06 -15.99 4.16
C TYR A 319 5.84 -17.29 4.95
N GLU A 320 4.59 -17.57 5.33
CA GLU A 320 4.20 -18.83 5.95
C GLU A 320 4.49 -20.01 5.02
N SER A 321 4.18 -19.89 3.72
CA SER A 321 4.53 -20.91 2.74
C SER A 321 6.04 -21.17 2.69
N ALA A 322 6.84 -20.12 2.60
CA ALA A 322 8.29 -20.24 2.48
C ALA A 322 8.94 -20.91 3.70
N SER A 323 8.42 -20.62 4.89
CA SER A 323 8.90 -21.23 6.15
C SER A 323 8.42 -22.67 6.36
N THR A 324 7.21 -23.02 5.88
CA THR A 324 6.59 -24.32 6.14
C THR A 324 6.72 -25.32 4.97
N GLY A 325 7.07 -24.84 3.78
CA GLY A 325 7.06 -25.61 2.53
C GLY A 325 5.66 -25.97 2.02
N LYS A 326 4.60 -25.37 2.58
CA LYS A 326 3.20 -25.68 2.24
C LYS A 326 2.58 -24.63 1.34
N VAL A 327 1.60 -25.01 0.53
CA VAL A 327 0.71 -24.05 -0.14
C VAL A 327 -0.28 -23.51 0.89
N ILE A 328 -0.38 -22.19 0.99
CA ILE A 328 -1.25 -21.51 1.95
C ILE A 328 -2.51 -21.03 1.24
N SER A 329 -3.67 -21.28 1.84
CA SER A 329 -4.95 -20.75 1.35
C SER A 329 -5.16 -19.36 1.93
N ILE A 330 -5.52 -18.39 1.10
CA ILE A 330 -5.85 -17.05 1.58
C ILE A 330 -7.35 -17.01 1.93
N PRO A 331 -7.72 -16.70 3.19
CA PRO A 331 -9.12 -16.72 3.63
C PRO A 331 -10.00 -15.79 2.81
N ASN A 332 -11.21 -16.23 2.41
CA ASN A 332 -12.17 -15.34 1.77
C ASN A 332 -12.83 -14.43 2.80
N VAL A 333 -12.27 -13.24 3.01
CA VAL A 333 -12.73 -12.34 4.08
C VAL A 333 -14.15 -11.79 3.88
N LYS A 334 -14.73 -11.86 2.66
CA LYS A 334 -16.17 -11.56 2.50
C LYS A 334 -17.05 -12.46 3.39
N ARG A 335 -16.73 -13.76 3.48
CA ARG A 335 -17.45 -14.71 4.35
C ARG A 335 -17.24 -14.45 5.84
N ASN A 336 -16.06 -13.96 6.24
CA ASN A 336 -15.79 -13.68 7.64
C ASN A 336 -16.44 -12.37 8.09
N LEU A 337 -16.47 -11.36 7.23
CA LEU A 337 -17.20 -10.12 7.51
C LEU A 337 -18.72 -10.34 7.53
N GLU A 338 -19.30 -11.14 6.61
CA GLU A 338 -20.73 -11.54 6.69
C GLU A 338 -21.07 -12.24 8.03
N ASN A 339 -20.16 -13.08 8.55
CA ASN A 339 -20.30 -13.72 9.86
C ASN A 339 -20.12 -12.76 11.06
N ILE A 340 -19.44 -11.62 10.88
CA ILE A 340 -19.19 -10.61 11.91
C ILE A 340 -20.27 -9.50 11.86
N THR A 341 -20.79 -9.17 10.67
CA THR A 341 -21.79 -8.11 10.46
C THR A 341 -23.22 -8.62 10.53
N GLY A 342 -23.46 -9.94 10.59
CA GLY A 342 -24.81 -10.51 10.69
C GLY A 342 -25.74 -10.06 9.57
N LEU A 343 -25.20 -9.83 8.37
CA LEU A 343 -25.92 -9.48 7.14
C LEU A 343 -25.68 -10.55 6.08
#